data_AF-A0A954UQB4-F1
#
_entry.id   AF-A0A954UQB4-F1
#
_cell.length_a   1.000
_cell.length_b   1.000
_cell.length_c   1.000
_cell.angle_alpha   90.00
_cell.angle_beta   90.00
_cell.angle_gamma   90.00
#
_symmetry.space_group_name_H-M   'P 1'
#
loop_
_entity.id
_entity.type
_entity.pdbx_description
1 polymer ?
#
loop_
_entity_poly.entity_id
_entity_poly.type
_entity_poly.pdbx_seq_one_letter_code
_entity_poly.pdbx_strand_id
1 'polypeptide(L)'
;MPTQVASHQRWIWIGTALAAVAILAAWLSWKGYGKTTDEGYRYAVAIYTACNQQDAEKLQTISRMLEAAAAASEIAADEQRWLQTIVADGMAGRWDAANAKVRQLMEAQAEQAGEL
;
A
#
# COMPACT_ATOMS: atom_id res chain seq x y z
N MET A 1 26.64 -48.00 -5.61
CA MET A 1 25.43 -47.19 -5.89
C MET A 1 24.69 -46.97 -4.58
N PRO A 2 23.88 -45.91 -4.39
CA PRO A 2 24.15 -44.47 -4.45
C PRO A 2 23.75 -43.77 -3.12
N THR A 3 24.25 -42.56 -2.79
CA THR A 3 23.52 -41.59 -1.95
C THR A 3 24.01 -40.15 -2.20
N GLN A 4 23.67 -39.61 -3.38
CA GLN A 4 23.84 -38.18 -3.71
C GLN A 4 22.47 -37.50 -3.77
N VAL A 5 21.72 -37.48 -2.66
CA VAL A 5 20.38 -36.87 -2.62
C VAL A 5 20.17 -35.91 -1.43
N ALA A 6 21.09 -35.85 -0.47
CA ALA A 6 20.86 -35.12 0.78
C ALA A 6 20.98 -33.59 0.70
N SER A 7 21.57 -33.03 -0.37
CA SER A 7 21.80 -31.58 -0.49
C SER A 7 20.61 -30.83 -1.10
N HIS A 8 19.99 -31.35 -2.16
CA HIS A 8 18.92 -30.65 -2.88
C HIS A 8 17.62 -30.53 -2.07
N GLN A 9 17.33 -31.52 -1.23
CA GLN A 9 16.11 -31.54 -0.41
C GLN A 9 16.04 -30.35 0.56
N ARG A 10 17.17 -29.95 1.15
CA ARG A 10 17.23 -28.84 2.13
C ARG A 10 16.98 -27.48 1.48
N TRP A 11 17.46 -27.27 0.25
CA TRP A 11 17.23 -26.04 -0.50
C TRP A 11 15.78 -25.91 -0.97
N ILE A 12 15.14 -27.04 -1.31
CA ILE A 12 13.71 -27.08 -1.64
C ILE A 12 12.88 -26.69 -0.40
N TRP A 13 13.14 -27.27 0.77
CA TRP A 13 12.41 -26.92 2.00
C TRP A 13 12.60 -25.46 2.43
N ILE A 14 13.82 -24.92 2.33
CA ILE A 14 14.09 -23.50 2.63
C ILE A 14 13.35 -22.58 1.66
N GLY A 15 13.40 -22.88 0.35
CA GLY A 15 12.68 -22.10 -0.66
C GLY A 15 11.16 -22.14 -0.47
N THR A 16 10.62 -23.30 -0.09
CA THR A 16 9.18 -23.47 0.15
C THR A 16 8.73 -22.70 1.40
N ALA A 17 9.52 -22.73 2.48
CA ALA A 17 9.25 -21.98 3.70
C ALA A 17 9.28 -20.46 3.46
N LEU A 18 10.25 -19.97 2.67
CA LEU A 18 10.33 -18.56 2.27
C LEU A 18 9.11 -18.12 1.44
N ALA A 19 8.70 -18.95 0.47
CA ALA A 19 7.51 -18.67 -0.32
C ALA A 19 6.23 -18.64 0.54
N ALA A 20 6.09 -19.58 1.48
CA ALA A 20 4.94 -19.61 2.39
C ALA A 20 4.88 -18.39 3.31
N VAL A 21 6.03 -17.93 3.83
CA VAL A 21 6.10 -16.70 4.63
C VAL A 21 5.75 -15.46 3.79
N ALA A 22 6.23 -15.38 2.54
CA ALA A 22 5.89 -14.29 1.63
C ALA A 22 4.38 -14.26 1.29
N ILE A 23 3.77 -15.44 1.07
CA ILE A 23 2.33 -15.57 0.82
C ILE A 23 1.54 -15.18 2.07
N LEU A 24 1.95 -15.63 3.26
CA LEU A 24 1.29 -15.30 4.51
C LEU A 24 1.39 -13.80 4.84
N ALA A 25 2.55 -13.19 4.57
CA ALA A 25 2.75 -11.75 4.70
C ALA A 25 1.87 -10.97 3.73
N ALA A 26 1.77 -11.41 2.47
CA ALA A 26 0.88 -10.82 1.47
C ALA A 26 -0.60 -10.93 1.90
N TRP A 27 -1.00 -12.07 2.46
CA TRP A 27 -2.34 -12.29 2.99
C TRP A 27 -2.65 -11.41 4.21
N LEU A 28 -1.71 -11.27 5.15
CA LEU A 28 -1.90 -10.36 6.29
C LEU A 28 -1.91 -8.88 5.89
N SER A 29 -1.21 -8.51 4.82
CA SER A 29 -1.28 -7.15 4.26
C SER A 29 -2.58 -6.88 3.49
N TRP A 30 -3.39 -7.91 3.20
CA TRP A 30 -4.75 -7.78 2.65
C TRP A 30 -5.77 -7.47 3.74
N LYS A 31 -5.48 -6.52 4.63
CA LYS A 31 -6.56 -5.75 5.24
C LYS A 31 -6.97 -4.72 4.21
N GLY A 32 -8.13 -4.93 3.58
CA GLY A 32 -8.69 -3.98 2.63
C GLY A 32 -8.81 -2.58 3.25
N TYR A 33 -8.91 -1.58 2.39
CA TYR A 33 -9.05 -0.21 2.83
C TYR A 33 -10.33 -0.03 3.65
N GLY A 34 -10.17 0.47 4.88
CA GLY A 34 -11.31 0.79 5.74
C GLY A 34 -12.09 2.01 5.24
N LYS A 35 -13.13 2.39 5.98
CA LYS A 35 -13.93 3.57 5.66
C LYS A 35 -13.06 4.83 5.67
N THR A 36 -12.97 5.48 4.52
CA THR A 36 -12.19 6.70 4.29
C THR A 36 -13.02 7.91 4.67
N THR A 37 -12.41 8.90 5.30
CA THR A 37 -13.04 10.22 5.49
C THR A 37 -13.05 11.01 4.19
N ASP A 38 -13.91 12.02 4.09
CA ASP A 38 -13.89 12.93 2.92
C ASP A 38 -12.50 13.56 2.73
N GLU A 39 -11.82 13.89 3.83
CA GLU A 39 -10.50 14.48 3.79
C GLU A 39 -9.43 13.48 3.31
N GLY A 40 -9.47 12.23 3.80
CA GLY A 40 -8.60 11.16 3.30
C GLY A 40 -8.80 10.87 1.81
N TYR A 41 -10.04 10.93 1.33
CA TYR A 41 -10.34 10.78 -0.09
C TYR A 41 -9.73 11.92 -0.93
N ARG A 42 -9.81 13.16 -0.45
CA ARG A 42 -9.17 14.32 -1.11
C ARG A 42 -7.65 14.15 -1.19
N TYR A 43 -7.01 13.65 -0.14
CA TYR A 43 -5.59 13.32 -0.18
C TYR A 43 -5.29 12.22 -1.19
N ALA A 44 -6.11 11.17 -1.27
CA ALA A 44 -5.95 10.12 -2.28
C ALA A 44 -5.98 10.68 -3.70
N VAL A 45 -6.94 11.56 -4.02
CA VAL A 45 -7.02 12.23 -5.33
C VAL A 45 -5.80 13.12 -5.60
N ALA A 46 -5.32 13.84 -4.59
CA ALA A 46 -4.10 14.65 -4.71
C ALA A 46 -2.86 13.78 -5.00
N ILE A 47 -2.73 12.65 -4.31
CA ILE A 47 -1.66 11.67 -4.53
C ILE A 47 -1.74 11.09 -5.95
N TYR A 48 -2.92 10.66 -6.40
CA TYR A 48 -3.14 10.17 -7.76
C TYR A 48 -2.68 11.19 -8.82
N THR A 49 -3.05 12.46 -8.62
CA THR A 49 -2.67 13.54 -9.51
C THR A 49 -1.15 13.74 -9.53
N ALA A 50 -0.50 13.73 -8.36
CA ALA A 50 0.95 13.87 -8.24
C ALA A 50 1.71 12.68 -8.85
N CYS A 51 1.24 11.44 -8.62
CA CYS A 51 1.81 10.23 -9.21
C CYS A 51 1.68 10.21 -10.74
N ASN A 52 0.54 10.64 -11.29
CA ASN A 52 0.36 10.77 -12.74
C ASN A 52 1.28 11.83 -13.37
N GLN A 53 1.56 12.90 -12.62
CA GLN A 53 2.49 13.96 -13.03
C GLN A 53 3.95 13.59 -12.75
N GLN A 54 4.20 12.45 -12.08
CA GLN A 54 5.51 12.04 -11.55
C GLN A 54 6.20 13.15 -10.74
N ASP A 55 5.40 13.91 -10.00
CA ASP A 55 5.83 15.09 -9.25
C ASP A 55 6.17 14.70 -7.80
N ALA A 56 7.45 14.42 -7.58
CA ALA A 56 7.97 14.04 -6.26
C ALA A 56 7.90 15.19 -5.24
N GLU A 57 8.02 16.46 -5.68
CA GLU A 57 7.97 17.61 -4.77
C GLU A 57 6.55 17.80 -4.23
N LYS A 58 5.55 17.64 -5.10
CA LYS A 58 4.15 17.65 -4.72
C LYS A 58 3.80 16.48 -3.80
N LEU A 59 4.32 15.27 -4.07
CA LEU A 59 4.17 14.14 -3.15
C LEU A 59 4.78 14.40 -1.77
N GLN A 60 5.97 15.00 -1.72
CA GLN A 60 6.61 15.37 -0.45
C GLN A 60 5.77 16.41 0.32
N THR A 61 5.18 17.37 -0.39
CA THR A 61 4.27 18.35 0.22
C THR A 61 3.02 17.68 0.76
N ILE A 62 2.40 16.78 -0.01
CA ILE A 62 1.25 15.98 0.44
C ILE A 62 1.61 15.13 1.67
N SER A 63 2.81 14.54 1.72
CA SER A 63 3.29 13.77 2.89
C SER A 63 3.26 14.60 4.17
N ARG A 64 3.76 15.84 4.12
CA ARG A 64 3.75 16.76 5.27
C ARG A 64 2.33 17.17 5.67
N MET A 65 1.46 17.38 4.69
CA MET A 65 0.06 17.70 4.94
C MET A 65 -0.67 16.52 5.62
N LEU A 66 -0.40 15.29 5.21
CA LEU A 66 -0.94 14.08 5.85
C LEU A 66 -0.51 13.97 7.32
N GLU A 67 0.76 14.25 7.63
CA GLU A 67 1.25 14.26 9.01
C GLU A 67 0.55 15.33 9.85
N ALA A 68 0.35 16.53 9.30
CA ALA A 68 -0.35 17.61 9.98
C ALA A 68 -1.83 17.27 10.20
N ALA A 69 -2.53 16.74 9.18
CA ALA A 69 -3.92 16.34 9.27
C ALA A 69 -4.14 15.23 10.30
N ALA A 70 -3.24 14.25 10.35
CA ALA A 70 -3.29 13.20 11.36
C ALA A 70 -3.03 13.74 12.78
N ALA A 71 -2.07 14.66 12.94
CA ALA A 71 -1.81 15.32 14.22
C ALA A 71 -3.01 16.17 14.69
N ALA A 72 -3.76 16.75 13.74
CA ALA A 72 -5.00 17.48 14.00
C ALA A 72 -6.23 16.57 14.17
N SER A 73 -6.08 15.24 14.06
CA SER A 73 -7.17 14.26 14.09
C SER A 73 -8.25 14.46 12.99
N GLU A 74 -7.87 15.09 11.87
CA GLU A 74 -8.74 15.28 10.70
C GLU A 74 -8.86 14.00 9.87
N ILE A 75 -7.86 13.12 9.95
CA ILE A 75 -7.84 11.78 9.37
C ILE A 75 -7.46 10.75 10.43
N ALA A 76 -7.92 9.50 10.25
CA ALA A 76 -7.59 8.43 11.20
C ALA A 76 -6.10 8.03 11.13
N ALA A 77 -5.59 7.34 12.16
CA ALA A 77 -4.21 6.84 12.14
C ALA A 77 -4.00 5.73 11.10
N ASP A 78 -5.00 4.84 10.94
CA ASP A 78 -5.01 3.87 9.87
C ASP A 78 -5.10 4.59 8.52
N GLU A 79 -5.97 5.61 8.46
CA GLU A 79 -6.07 6.80 7.58
C GLU A 79 -4.76 7.32 6.95
N GLN A 80 -3.83 7.59 7.84
CA GLN A 80 -2.55 8.15 7.48
C GLN A 80 -1.62 7.08 6.92
N ARG A 81 -1.64 5.87 7.49
CA ARG A 81 -0.64 4.83 7.24
C ARG A 81 -0.62 4.34 5.79
N TRP A 82 -1.76 3.92 5.28
CA TRP A 82 -1.94 3.56 3.86
C TRP A 82 -1.67 4.73 2.90
N LEU A 83 -2.17 5.95 3.15
CA LEU A 83 -1.89 7.10 2.29
C LEU A 83 -0.38 7.40 2.23
N GLN A 84 0.31 7.38 3.37
CA GLN A 84 1.77 7.50 3.42
C GLN A 84 2.49 6.34 2.71
N THR A 85 1.95 5.12 2.77
CA THR A 85 2.51 3.98 2.03
C THR A 85 2.45 4.22 0.53
N ILE A 86 1.35 4.79 0.02
CA ILE A 86 1.20 5.14 -1.39
C ILE A 86 2.16 6.28 -1.78
N VAL A 87 2.29 7.30 -0.93
CA VAL A 87 3.27 8.38 -1.12
C VAL A 87 4.69 7.82 -1.19
N ALA A 88 5.05 6.88 -0.30
CA ALA A 88 6.37 6.25 -0.30
C ALA A 88 6.64 5.44 -1.58
N ASP A 89 5.63 4.79 -2.15
CA ASP A 89 5.76 4.14 -3.46
C ASP A 89 6.02 5.16 -4.58
N GLY A 90 5.26 6.24 -4.61
CA GLY A 90 5.47 7.33 -5.58
C GLY A 90 6.86 7.95 -5.45
N MET A 91 7.28 8.30 -4.23
CA MET A 91 8.62 8.85 -3.95
C MET A 91 9.76 7.90 -4.32
N ALA A 92 9.52 6.59 -4.35
CA ALA A 92 10.48 5.60 -4.81
C ALA A 92 10.44 5.34 -6.34
N GLY A 93 9.72 6.17 -7.09
CA GLY A 93 9.55 6.04 -8.55
C GLY A 93 8.59 4.93 -8.97
N ARG A 94 7.88 4.29 -8.05
CA ARG A 94 6.89 3.22 -8.33
C ARG A 94 5.52 3.83 -8.63
N TRP A 95 5.45 4.76 -9.57
CA TRP A 95 4.27 5.56 -9.89
C TRP A 95 3.04 4.71 -10.23
N ASP A 96 3.21 3.68 -11.06
CA ASP A 96 2.13 2.79 -11.46
C ASP A 96 1.57 1.99 -10.28
N ALA A 97 2.45 1.51 -9.38
CA ALA A 97 2.05 0.79 -8.19
C ALA A 97 1.31 1.71 -7.21
N ALA A 98 1.78 2.94 -7.03
CA ALA A 98 1.09 3.96 -6.23
C ALA A 98 -0.31 4.25 -6.81
N ASN A 99 -0.41 4.47 -8.13
CA ASN A 99 -1.68 4.71 -8.80
C ASN A 99 -2.65 3.53 -8.72
N ALA A 100 -2.16 2.29 -8.80
CA ALA A 100 -2.97 1.10 -8.61
C ALA A 100 -3.56 1.04 -7.20
N LYS A 101 -2.76 1.36 -6.17
CA LYS A 101 -3.21 1.41 -4.78
C LYS A 101 -4.24 2.51 -4.54
N VAL A 102 -4.08 3.69 -5.15
CA VAL A 102 -5.09 4.76 -5.05
C VAL A 102 -6.39 4.36 -5.74
N ARG A 103 -6.33 3.70 -6.90
CA ARG A 103 -7.53 3.18 -7.57
C ARG A 103 -8.28 2.17 -6.70
N GLN A 104 -7.57 1.21 -6.13
CA GLN A 104 -8.15 0.24 -5.19
C GLN A 104 -8.79 0.92 -3.97
N LEU A 105 -8.20 2.02 -3.46
CA LEU A 105 -8.78 2.83 -2.40
C LEU A 105 -10.11 3.44 -2.82
N MET A 106 -10.15 4.06 -4.01
CA MET A 106 -11.36 4.72 -4.51
C MET A 106 -12.46 3.71 -4.83
N GLU A 107 -12.09 2.55 -5.38
CA GLU A 107 -13.02 1.43 -5.64
C GLU A 107 -13.62 0.89 -4.33
N ALA A 108 -12.79 0.64 -3.31
CA ALA A 108 -13.27 0.18 -2.00
C ALA A 108 -14.23 1.18 -1.34
N GLN A 109 -14.02 2.48 -1.56
CA GLN A 109 -14.90 3.55 -1.10
C GLN A 109 -16.23 3.58 -1.86
N ALA A 110 -16.20 3.41 -3.19
CA ALA A 110 -17.39 3.36 -4.02
C ALA A 110 -18.28 2.15 -3.70
N GLU A 111 -17.67 0.98 -3.43
CA GLU A 111 -18.38 -0.22 -2.98
C GLU A 111 -19.08 0.03 -1.64
N GLN A 112 -18.37 0.58 -0.65
CA GLN A 112 -18.93 0.91 0.66
C GLN A 112 -20.06 1.96 0.61
N ALA A 113 -20.04 2.86 -0.36
CA ALA A 113 -21.07 3.88 -0.54
C ALA A 113 -22.35 3.35 -1.21
N GLY A 114 -22.22 2.32 -2.07
CA GLY A 114 -23.36 1.67 -2.74
C GLY A 114 -24.11 0.65 -1.88
N GLU A 115 -23.53 0.26 -0.74
CA GLU A 115 -24.13 -0.66 0.25
C GLU A 115 -24.97 0.04 1.33
N LEU A 116 -25.23 1.36 1.20
CA LEU A 116 -26.08 2.19 2.07
C LEU A 116 -27.42 2.52 1.42
#